data_AF-A0A164YIN3-F1
#
_entry.id   AF-A0A164YIN3-F1
#
_cell.length_a   1.000
_cell.length_b   1.000
_cell.length_c   1.000
_cell.angle_alpha   90.00
_cell.angle_beta   90.00
_cell.angle_gamma   90.00
#
_symmetry.space_group_name_H-M   'P 1'
#
loop_
_entity.id
_entity.type
_entity.pdbx_description
1 polymer ?
#
loop_
_entity_poly.entity_id
_entity_poly.type
_entity_poly.pdbx_seq_one_letter_code
_entity_poly.pdbx_strand_id
1 'polypeptide(L)'
;MPQWPSAKLLKRFSSQVVPAKPNTTEATTKTDANTAPGRLSAFLVDAKKRYLEDVASGNGNSWVVAMGNEAGDLDSIASSIAFAYFSSDAYEGRIVPLILTPREELRLRAENLYAFSIASLDPSREDLLCVDDIPNRVPFPSSRFALVDHNRLGAEFYDAGEDPDPLVVAVIDHHDDENVHKTAKPRTIITPVGSCTSLVALNFTSSWNDDTPKEIATLLLSGISIDTKGLKKGGKAMVQDYDAATFLFPVSTLWDPAADTPGMAVTQDTPQIKDLTETLSERKDDISHLNTKDLLRRDYKQYLYGETVVGLSTVPKDLKLWLPVDADFWPSVEEWMSERGLQVLGILNSFHSAPKNGKKGKHKRQQLYLLSKDTSAAVEQALWAGLEKSKDLDLERMKVGDVTKKDKSTSRRARAYKQHNTEASRKVTAPLLKTIFESVTAVPASTSATDA
;
A
#
# COMPACT_ATOMS: atom_id res chain seq x y z
N MET A 1 17.11 -39.59 -25.67
CA MET A 1 16.08 -40.53 -26.17
C MET A 1 16.58 -41.94 -25.96
N PRO A 2 15.80 -42.79 -25.28
CA PRO A 2 15.08 -43.87 -25.99
C PRO A 2 13.62 -44.01 -25.46
N GLN A 3 12.63 -43.79 -26.31
CA GLN A 3 11.78 -44.78 -27.01
C GLN A 3 10.69 -45.47 -26.16
N TRP A 4 9.45 -45.01 -26.40
CA TRP A 4 8.17 -45.64 -26.07
C TRP A 4 7.90 -46.94 -26.87
N PRO A 5 7.01 -47.83 -26.39
CA PRO A 5 6.25 -48.74 -27.23
C PRO A 5 4.84 -48.22 -27.56
N SER A 6 4.45 -48.44 -28.82
CA SER A 6 3.19 -48.03 -29.46
C SER A 6 2.00 -48.99 -29.25
N ALA A 7 0.82 -48.37 -29.13
CA ALA A 7 -0.55 -48.67 -29.59
C ALA A 7 -0.98 -50.06 -30.15
N LYS A 8 -2.18 -50.51 -29.73
CA LYS A 8 -3.41 -50.81 -30.53
C LYS A 8 -4.51 -51.38 -29.60
N LEU A 9 -5.75 -50.86 -29.48
CA LEU A 9 -6.90 -50.67 -30.39
C LEU A 9 -7.98 -51.79 -30.25
N LEU A 10 -9.23 -51.44 -29.90
CA LEU A 10 -10.54 -51.99 -30.36
C LEU A 10 -11.69 -51.34 -29.51
N LYS A 11 -12.54 -50.44 -30.04
CA LYS A 11 -13.92 -50.63 -30.63
C LYS A 11 -14.88 -51.45 -29.73
N ARG A 12 -16.17 -51.16 -29.51
CA ARG A 12 -17.19 -50.17 -29.95
C ARG A 12 -18.49 -50.44 -29.13
N PHE A 13 -19.48 -49.53 -29.24
CA PHE A 13 -20.97 -49.63 -29.09
C PHE A 13 -21.50 -48.59 -28.07
N SER A 14 -22.02 -47.44 -28.48
CA SER A 14 -23.34 -47.12 -29.09
C SER A 14 -24.54 -47.30 -28.15
N SER A 15 -25.10 -46.17 -27.69
CA SER A 15 -26.56 -45.95 -27.69
C SER A 15 -26.88 -44.46 -27.56
N GLN A 16 -27.73 -43.98 -28.49
CA GLN A 16 -28.33 -42.66 -28.53
C GLN A 16 -29.31 -42.44 -27.38
N VAL A 17 -29.34 -41.24 -26.79
CA VAL A 17 -30.58 -40.56 -26.36
C VAL A 17 -30.36 -39.05 -26.51
N VAL A 18 -31.19 -38.39 -27.30
CA VAL A 18 -31.40 -36.93 -27.26
C VAL A 18 -32.66 -36.68 -26.43
N PRO A 19 -32.63 -35.73 -25.49
CA PRO A 19 -33.74 -34.78 -25.46
C PRO A 19 -33.32 -33.32 -25.20
N ALA A 20 -34.03 -32.44 -25.91
CA ALA A 20 -34.42 -31.06 -25.63
C ALA A 20 -33.57 -30.16 -24.71
N LYS A 21 -33.17 -29.01 -25.27
CA LYS A 21 -32.73 -27.81 -24.54
C LYS A 21 -33.82 -27.28 -23.60
N PRO A 22 -33.44 -26.80 -22.42
CA PRO A 22 -34.02 -25.59 -21.85
C PRO A 22 -32.99 -24.45 -21.86
N ASN A 23 -33.42 -23.30 -22.38
CA ASN A 23 -32.79 -22.00 -22.16
C ASN A 23 -32.84 -21.67 -20.67
N THR A 24 -31.69 -21.51 -20.03
CA THR A 24 -31.53 -20.66 -18.85
C THR A 24 -30.08 -20.19 -18.81
N THR A 25 -29.89 -18.90 -19.06
CA THR A 25 -28.66 -18.17 -18.78
C THR A 25 -28.54 -18.04 -17.26
N GLU A 26 -27.92 -19.02 -16.61
CA GLU A 26 -27.33 -18.81 -15.29
C GLU A 26 -25.92 -18.26 -15.50
N ALA A 27 -25.74 -17.00 -15.11
CA ALA A 27 -24.42 -16.41 -14.95
C ALA A 27 -23.71 -17.19 -13.84
N THR A 28 -22.76 -18.04 -14.22
CA THR A 28 -21.81 -18.64 -13.29
C THR A 28 -20.98 -17.53 -12.67
N THR A 29 -21.35 -17.12 -11.46
CA THR A 29 -20.47 -16.41 -10.53
C THR A 29 -19.28 -17.30 -10.22
N LYS A 30 -18.14 -17.05 -10.86
CA LYS A 30 -16.84 -17.56 -10.43
C LYS A 30 -16.39 -16.76 -9.20
N THR A 31 -16.85 -17.15 -8.02
CA THR A 31 -16.26 -16.73 -6.75
C THR A 31 -16.44 -17.87 -5.77
N ASP A 32 -15.35 -18.60 -5.54
CA ASP A 32 -14.88 -19.03 -4.22
C ASP A 32 -13.53 -19.70 -4.45
N ALA A 33 -12.45 -18.94 -4.20
CA ALA A 33 -11.10 -19.47 -4.20
C ALA A 33 -10.96 -20.51 -3.07
N ASN A 34 -10.07 -21.47 -3.26
CA ASN A 34 -9.80 -22.59 -2.37
C ASN A 34 -9.74 -22.15 -0.88
N THR A 35 -10.56 -22.74 -0.01
CA THR A 35 -10.75 -22.28 1.38
C THR A 35 -9.66 -22.73 2.36
N ALA A 36 -8.76 -23.62 1.94
CA ALA A 36 -7.67 -24.09 2.78
C ALA A 36 -6.40 -23.22 2.57
N PRO A 37 -5.75 -22.72 3.64
CA PRO A 37 -4.47 -22.03 3.53
C PRO A 37 -3.40 -22.87 2.81
N GLY A 38 -2.61 -22.22 1.96
CA GLY A 38 -1.58 -22.82 1.11
C GLY A 38 -0.21 -22.97 1.79
N ARG A 39 0.80 -23.38 1.03
CA ARG A 39 2.17 -23.62 1.55
C ARG A 39 2.85 -22.34 2.01
N LEU A 40 2.56 -21.22 1.35
CA LEU A 40 3.04 -19.89 1.76
C LEU A 40 2.45 -19.49 3.12
N SER A 41 1.16 -19.72 3.35
CA SER A 41 0.51 -19.45 4.63
C SER A 41 1.14 -20.27 5.77
N ALA A 42 1.44 -21.56 5.52
CA ALA A 42 2.12 -22.41 6.50
C ALA A 42 3.52 -21.87 6.89
N PHE A 43 4.29 -21.37 5.92
CA PHE A 43 5.57 -20.70 6.17
C PHE A 43 5.39 -19.47 7.07
N LEU A 44 4.38 -18.62 6.78
CA LEU A 44 4.12 -17.40 7.52
C LEU A 44 3.70 -17.69 8.97
N VAL A 45 2.81 -18.67 9.18
CA VAL A 45 2.41 -19.13 10.52
C VAL A 45 3.62 -19.59 11.34
N ASP A 46 4.50 -20.40 10.74
CA ASP A 46 5.69 -20.92 11.41
C ASP A 46 6.69 -19.80 11.76
N ALA A 47 6.99 -18.92 10.80
CA ALA A 47 7.90 -17.80 11.01
C ALA A 47 7.36 -16.83 12.09
N LYS A 48 6.07 -16.48 12.02
CA LYS A 48 5.40 -15.64 13.03
C LYS A 48 5.47 -16.26 14.41
N LYS A 49 5.11 -17.55 14.53
CA LYS A 49 5.11 -18.26 15.81
C LYS A 49 6.50 -18.28 16.45
N ARG A 50 7.52 -18.71 15.70
CA ARG A 50 8.90 -18.79 16.20
C ARG A 50 9.46 -17.42 16.57
N TYR A 51 9.16 -16.39 15.77
CA TYR A 51 9.56 -15.02 16.09
C TYR A 51 8.96 -14.55 17.41
N LEU A 52 7.64 -14.71 17.60
CA LEU A 52 6.96 -14.27 18.82
C LEU A 52 7.42 -15.04 20.07
N GLU A 53 7.71 -16.34 19.94
CA GLU A 53 8.29 -17.16 21.01
C GLU A 53 9.69 -16.68 21.42
N ASP A 54 10.54 -16.35 20.45
CA ASP A 54 11.89 -15.81 20.72
C ASP A 54 11.82 -14.38 21.28
N VAL A 55 10.91 -13.53 20.78
CA VAL A 55 10.67 -12.20 21.36
C VAL A 55 10.24 -12.31 22.82
N ALA A 56 9.28 -13.20 23.13
CA ALA A 56 8.84 -13.44 24.51
C ALA A 56 9.97 -13.96 25.41
N SER A 57 10.97 -14.63 24.83
CA SER A 57 12.14 -15.16 25.53
C SER A 57 13.34 -14.19 25.57
N GLY A 58 13.21 -12.98 25.03
CA GLY A 58 14.28 -11.98 24.99
C GLY A 58 15.33 -12.18 23.87
N ASN A 59 15.04 -13.04 22.89
CA ASN A 59 15.94 -13.41 21.79
C ASN A 59 15.56 -12.76 20.45
N GLY A 60 14.69 -11.75 20.45
CA GLY A 60 14.24 -11.06 19.23
C GLY A 60 15.38 -10.47 18.40
N ASN A 61 16.47 -10.03 19.04
CA ASN A 61 17.65 -9.47 18.38
C ASN A 61 18.39 -10.46 17.45
N SER A 62 18.15 -11.76 17.59
CA SER A 62 18.72 -12.79 16.71
C SER A 62 18.00 -12.89 15.36
N TRP A 63 16.86 -12.22 15.21
CA TRP A 63 16.02 -12.25 14.02
C TRP A 63 16.29 -11.07 13.08
N VAL A 64 16.10 -11.34 11.79
CA VAL A 64 15.96 -10.31 10.77
C VAL A 64 14.47 -10.02 10.56
N VAL A 65 14.09 -8.75 10.59
CA VAL A 65 12.74 -8.31 10.23
C VAL A 65 12.75 -7.78 8.81
N ALA A 66 12.06 -8.47 7.90
CA ALA A 66 11.84 -8.00 6.54
C ALA A 66 10.57 -7.15 6.50
N MET A 67 10.65 -5.91 6.01
CA MET A 67 9.53 -4.98 6.12
C MET A 67 9.39 -4.09 4.90
N GLY A 68 8.14 -3.86 4.51
CA GLY A 68 7.73 -2.82 3.58
C GLY A 68 7.66 -1.44 4.25
N ASN A 69 7.22 -0.44 3.50
CA ASN A 69 6.97 0.90 4.04
C ASN A 69 5.64 0.97 4.83
N GLU A 70 5.39 2.11 5.46
CA GLU A 70 4.24 2.35 6.32
C GLU A 70 2.89 2.48 5.58
N ALA A 71 2.91 2.58 4.24
CA ALA A 71 1.68 2.74 3.46
C ALA A 71 0.84 1.46 3.41
N GLY A 72 1.46 0.29 3.63
CA GLY A 72 0.77 -1.00 3.70
C GLY A 72 0.08 -1.40 2.40
N ASP A 73 0.55 -0.92 1.25
CA ASP A 73 0.06 -1.36 -0.04
C ASP A 73 0.59 -2.75 -0.40
N LEU A 74 0.07 -3.30 -1.50
CA LEU A 74 0.38 -4.65 -1.92
C LEU A 74 1.87 -4.82 -2.25
N ASP A 75 2.54 -3.79 -2.77
CA ASP A 75 3.95 -3.84 -3.13
C ASP A 75 4.83 -4.10 -1.91
N SER A 76 4.65 -3.30 -0.87
CA SER A 76 5.31 -3.46 0.44
C SER A 76 5.06 -4.82 1.09
N ILE A 77 3.80 -5.29 1.10
CA ILE A 77 3.44 -6.55 1.75
C ILE A 77 3.97 -7.76 0.97
N ALA A 78 3.76 -7.80 -0.35
CA ALA A 78 4.22 -8.89 -1.19
C ALA A 78 5.75 -8.99 -1.21
N SER A 79 6.43 -7.84 -1.31
CA SER A 79 7.89 -7.76 -1.29
C SER A 79 8.47 -8.29 0.02
N SER A 80 7.89 -7.94 1.17
CA SER A 80 8.44 -8.35 2.48
C SER A 80 8.24 -9.85 2.72
N ILE A 81 7.08 -10.39 2.36
CA ILE A 81 6.78 -11.82 2.41
C ILE A 81 7.75 -12.62 1.52
N ALA A 82 7.92 -12.20 0.26
CA ALA A 82 8.81 -12.89 -0.67
C ALA A 82 10.27 -12.81 -0.24
N PHE A 83 10.73 -11.64 0.22
CA PHE A 83 12.09 -11.48 0.74
C PHE A 83 12.35 -12.43 1.92
N ALA A 84 11.43 -12.48 2.89
CA ALA A 84 11.56 -13.35 4.05
C ALA A 84 11.58 -14.84 3.67
N TYR A 85 10.73 -15.25 2.73
CA TYR A 85 10.70 -16.61 2.22
C TYR A 85 12.03 -17.01 1.57
N PHE A 86 12.50 -16.26 0.56
CA PHE A 86 13.71 -16.63 -0.17
C PHE A 86 14.99 -16.49 0.64
N SER A 87 14.97 -15.67 1.69
CA SER A 87 16.12 -15.51 2.59
C SER A 87 16.09 -16.44 3.81
N SER A 88 15.06 -17.28 3.95
CA SER A 88 14.86 -18.08 5.16
C SER A 88 16.05 -18.98 5.47
N ASP A 89 16.55 -19.72 4.47
CA ASP A 89 17.70 -20.61 4.63
C ASP A 89 18.98 -19.86 5.01
N ALA A 90 19.21 -18.70 4.37
CA ALA A 90 20.39 -17.86 4.63
C ALA A 90 20.41 -17.30 6.07
N TYR A 91 19.25 -17.21 6.72
CA TYR A 91 19.09 -16.77 8.10
C TYR A 91 18.73 -17.90 9.06
N GLU A 92 18.91 -19.17 8.68
CA GLU A 92 18.58 -20.34 9.51
C GLU A 92 17.14 -20.32 10.04
N GLY A 93 16.21 -19.81 9.24
CA GLY A 93 14.82 -19.60 9.60
C GLY A 93 14.55 -18.41 10.52
N ARG A 94 15.57 -17.66 11.00
CA ARG A 94 15.42 -16.47 11.85
C ARG A 94 15.20 -15.20 11.05
N ILE A 95 14.18 -15.23 10.19
CA ILE A 95 13.69 -14.07 9.46
C ILE A 95 12.16 -14.10 9.43
N VAL A 96 11.54 -12.95 9.60
CA VAL A 96 10.08 -12.82 9.60
C VAL A 96 9.65 -11.59 8.78
N PRO A 97 8.62 -11.71 7.93
CA PRO A 97 8.02 -10.55 7.30
C PRO A 97 7.14 -9.81 8.30
N LEU A 98 7.37 -8.52 8.48
CA LEU A 98 6.56 -7.64 9.31
C LEU A 98 5.72 -6.71 8.44
N ILE A 99 4.41 -6.78 8.64
CA ILE A 99 3.46 -5.86 8.02
C ILE A 99 3.25 -4.67 8.96
N LEU A 100 3.68 -3.48 8.55
CA LEU A 100 3.56 -2.26 9.37
C LEU A 100 2.11 -1.79 9.57
N THR A 101 1.16 -2.37 8.84
CA THR A 101 -0.27 -2.11 8.99
C THR A 101 -0.84 -2.92 10.16
N PRO A 102 -1.57 -2.30 11.10
CA PRO A 102 -2.32 -3.02 12.12
C PRO A 102 -3.29 -4.04 11.50
N ARG A 103 -3.52 -5.16 12.17
CA ARG A 103 -4.35 -6.27 11.67
C ARG A 103 -5.75 -5.82 11.26
N GLU A 104 -6.39 -5.00 12.10
CA GLU A 104 -7.73 -4.44 11.85
C GLU A 104 -7.77 -3.42 10.71
N GLU A 105 -6.60 -2.96 10.24
CA GLU A 105 -6.44 -1.99 9.15
C GLU A 105 -6.17 -2.64 7.80
N LEU A 106 -5.83 -3.94 7.76
CA LEU A 106 -5.70 -4.67 6.50
C LEU A 106 -6.97 -4.61 5.65
N ARG A 107 -8.16 -4.51 6.29
CA ARG A 107 -9.46 -4.42 5.59
C ARG A 107 -9.66 -3.13 4.79
N LEU A 108 -8.82 -2.11 5.03
CA LEU A 108 -8.92 -0.83 4.35
C LEU A 108 -8.49 -0.91 2.89
N ARG A 109 -7.72 -1.94 2.54
CA ARG A 109 -7.19 -2.20 1.20
C ARG A 109 -7.74 -3.53 0.68
N ALA A 110 -8.96 -3.48 0.11
CA ALA A 110 -9.64 -4.67 -0.38
C ALA A 110 -8.87 -5.35 -1.53
N GLU A 111 -8.07 -4.59 -2.28
CA GLU A 111 -7.15 -5.11 -3.29
C GLU A 111 -6.10 -6.03 -2.68
N ASN A 112 -5.56 -5.70 -1.50
CA ASN A 112 -4.61 -6.57 -0.79
C ASN A 112 -5.31 -7.86 -0.36
N LEU A 113 -6.53 -7.76 0.20
CA LEU A 113 -7.29 -8.94 0.63
C LEU A 113 -7.60 -9.89 -0.52
N TYR A 114 -7.92 -9.35 -1.70
CA TYR A 114 -8.11 -10.17 -2.89
C TYR A 114 -6.81 -10.88 -3.30
N ALA A 115 -5.68 -10.16 -3.33
CA ALA A 115 -4.37 -10.75 -3.64
C ALA A 115 -3.98 -11.86 -2.65
N PHE A 116 -4.25 -11.67 -1.36
CA PHE A 116 -4.04 -12.69 -0.32
C PHE A 116 -4.87 -13.94 -0.59
N SER A 117 -6.14 -13.77 -0.96
CA SER A 117 -7.05 -14.88 -1.25
C SER A 117 -6.59 -15.71 -2.45
N ILE A 118 -6.19 -15.08 -3.56
CA ILE A 118 -5.73 -15.82 -4.75
C ILE A 118 -4.32 -16.41 -4.57
N ALA A 119 -3.56 -15.92 -3.60
CA ALA A 119 -2.30 -16.49 -3.12
C ALA A 119 -2.51 -17.51 -1.97
N SER A 120 -3.74 -17.95 -1.72
CA SER A 120 -4.10 -18.96 -0.70
C SER A 120 -3.55 -18.63 0.70
N LEU A 121 -3.50 -17.35 1.09
CA LEU A 121 -3.26 -16.97 2.48
C LEU A 121 -4.50 -17.22 3.34
N ASP A 122 -4.31 -17.29 4.65
CA ASP A 122 -5.39 -17.53 5.60
C ASP A 122 -6.45 -16.39 5.51
N PRO A 123 -7.74 -16.68 5.26
CA PRO A 123 -8.79 -15.67 5.23
C PRO A 123 -8.93 -14.88 6.55
N SER A 124 -8.57 -15.47 7.69
CA SER A 124 -8.52 -14.76 8.97
C SER A 124 -7.37 -13.76 9.04
N ARG A 125 -6.33 -13.96 8.21
CA ARG A 125 -5.05 -13.25 8.14
C ARG A 125 -4.13 -13.51 9.33
N GLU A 126 -4.45 -14.49 10.18
CA GLU A 126 -3.66 -14.83 11.36
C GLU A 126 -2.26 -15.37 11.04
N ASP A 127 -2.03 -15.77 9.79
CA ASP A 127 -0.72 -16.12 9.26
C ASP A 127 0.23 -14.91 9.12
N LEU A 128 -0.29 -13.70 8.89
CA LEU A 128 0.51 -12.48 8.81
C LEU A 128 0.97 -12.01 10.19
N LEU A 129 2.21 -11.55 10.31
CA LEU A 129 2.69 -10.79 11.46
C LEU A 129 2.47 -9.29 11.20
N CYS A 130 1.54 -8.69 11.95
CA CYS A 130 1.25 -7.26 11.91
C CYS A 130 1.96 -6.53 13.05
N VAL A 131 2.14 -5.21 12.90
CA VAL A 131 2.85 -4.37 13.87
C VAL A 131 2.24 -4.38 15.28
N ASP A 132 0.95 -4.67 15.39
CA ASP A 132 0.18 -4.78 16.63
C ASP A 132 0.25 -6.16 17.29
N ASP A 133 0.82 -7.17 16.61
CA ASP A 133 1.11 -8.48 17.22
C ASP A 133 2.38 -8.45 18.08
N ILE A 134 3.29 -7.49 17.84
CA ILE A 134 4.59 -7.43 18.52
C ILE A 134 4.43 -6.80 19.92
N PRO A 135 4.71 -7.55 21.00
CA PRO A 135 4.66 -6.99 22.35
C PRO A 135 5.84 -6.03 22.58
N ASN A 136 5.64 -4.97 23.37
CA ASN A 136 6.68 -4.03 23.82
C ASN A 136 7.62 -3.55 22.70
N ARG A 137 7.17 -2.56 21.92
CA ARG A 137 7.91 -2.02 20.76
C ARG A 137 8.99 -0.98 21.11
N VAL A 138 9.21 -0.70 22.40
CA VAL A 138 10.15 0.32 22.86
C VAL A 138 11.00 -0.24 24.01
N PRO A 139 12.29 -0.57 23.79
CA PRO A 139 12.95 -0.64 22.48
C PRO A 139 12.33 -1.74 21.60
N PHE A 140 12.48 -1.64 20.27
CA PHE A 140 11.97 -2.66 19.37
C PHE A 140 12.72 -4.00 19.61
N PRO A 141 12.05 -5.17 19.58
CA PRO A 141 12.69 -6.43 19.99
C PRO A 141 13.83 -6.91 19.10
N SER A 142 13.86 -6.48 17.83
CA SER A 142 14.88 -6.87 16.83
C SER A 142 15.79 -5.70 16.49
N SER A 143 17.03 -5.98 16.10
CA SER A 143 18.01 -4.97 15.70
C SER A 143 18.53 -5.13 14.26
N ARG A 144 18.01 -6.10 13.50
CA ARG A 144 18.42 -6.37 12.11
C ARG A 144 17.23 -6.27 11.18
N PHE A 145 17.36 -5.49 10.11
CA PHE A 145 16.23 -5.17 9.22
C PHE A 145 16.57 -5.37 7.75
N ALA A 146 15.65 -5.94 6.99
CA ALA A 146 15.68 -5.94 5.53
C ALA A 146 14.57 -5.03 5.02
N LEU A 147 14.94 -3.95 4.33
CA LEU A 147 13.99 -2.97 3.82
C LEU A 147 13.61 -3.33 2.40
N VAL A 148 12.32 -3.38 2.13
CA VAL A 148 11.79 -3.49 0.77
C VAL A 148 10.79 -2.37 0.51
N ASP A 149 10.71 -1.86 -0.72
CA ASP A 149 9.79 -0.77 -1.09
C ASP A 149 10.00 0.55 -0.31
N HIS A 150 11.17 0.68 0.30
CA HIS A 150 11.74 1.90 0.88
C HIS A 150 13.22 1.69 1.20
N ASN A 151 13.97 2.77 1.39
CA ASN A 151 15.42 2.70 1.64
C ASN A 151 15.89 3.43 2.90
N ARG A 152 14.99 3.77 3.83
CA ARG A 152 15.32 4.37 5.14
C ARG A 152 14.52 3.71 6.27
N LEU A 153 15.21 3.21 7.29
CA LEU A 153 14.56 2.71 8.49
C LEU A 153 13.99 3.85 9.36
N GLY A 154 12.76 3.66 9.86
CA GLY A 154 12.09 4.59 10.76
C GLY A 154 12.75 4.66 12.15
N ALA A 155 12.74 5.84 12.77
CA ALA A 155 13.36 6.08 14.08
C ALA A 155 12.70 5.28 15.22
N GLU A 156 11.48 4.80 15.04
CA GLU A 156 10.78 3.95 16.00
C GLU A 156 11.39 2.54 16.13
N PHE A 157 12.25 2.13 15.18
CA PHE A 157 12.88 0.81 15.17
C PHE A 157 14.28 0.81 15.81
N TYR A 158 14.76 1.97 16.29
CA TYR A 158 16.05 2.07 16.95
C TYR A 158 16.16 3.20 17.96
N ASP A 159 17.05 3.02 18.92
CA ASP A 159 17.44 4.13 19.80
C ASP A 159 18.53 4.95 19.11
N ALA A 160 18.22 6.20 18.77
CA ALA A 160 19.18 7.11 18.13
C ALA A 160 20.37 7.49 19.05
N GLY A 161 20.34 7.11 20.33
CA GLY A 161 21.36 7.41 21.32
C GLY A 161 22.45 6.34 21.53
N GLU A 162 22.32 5.13 20.97
CA GLU A 162 23.28 4.04 21.14
C GLU A 162 23.77 3.49 19.78
N ASP A 163 25.08 3.25 19.65
CA ASP A 163 25.69 2.51 18.53
C ASP A 163 25.85 1.04 18.96
N PRO A 164 25.44 0.04 18.16
CA PRO A 164 25.29 0.08 16.72
C PRO A 164 23.88 0.43 16.27
N ASP A 165 23.80 1.46 15.43
CA ASP A 165 22.69 1.71 14.48
C ASP A 165 22.07 0.36 14.05
N PRO A 166 20.73 0.18 14.13
CA PRO A 166 20.06 -1.04 13.68
C PRO A 166 20.63 -1.49 12.35
N LEU A 167 21.07 -2.74 12.31
CA LEU A 167 21.77 -3.26 11.17
C LEU A 167 20.76 -3.50 10.04
N VAL A 168 20.62 -2.52 9.16
CA VAL A 168 19.94 -2.72 7.88
C VAL A 168 20.80 -3.65 7.03
N VAL A 169 20.42 -4.93 6.98
CA VAL A 169 21.17 -5.99 6.32
C VAL A 169 20.91 -6.06 4.82
N ALA A 170 19.76 -5.57 4.35
CA ALA A 170 19.38 -5.58 2.93
C ALA A 170 18.44 -4.41 2.59
N VAL A 171 18.51 -3.94 1.34
CA VAL A 171 17.59 -2.95 0.78
C VAL A 171 17.25 -3.36 -0.66
N ILE A 172 15.96 -3.47 -0.98
CA ILE A 172 15.47 -3.60 -2.36
C ILE A 172 14.36 -2.56 -2.56
N ASP A 173 14.55 -1.58 -3.42
CA ASP A 173 13.63 -0.45 -3.50
C ASP A 173 13.56 0.15 -4.92
N HIS A 174 12.43 0.78 -5.22
CA HIS A 174 12.17 1.50 -6.47
C HIS A 174 11.82 2.98 -6.26
N HIS A 175 12.07 3.53 -5.07
CA HIS A 175 11.98 4.96 -4.78
C HIS A 175 13.32 5.68 -4.97
N ASP A 176 13.30 7.01 -4.84
CA ASP A 176 14.52 7.83 -4.89
C ASP A 176 15.50 7.39 -3.79
N ASP A 177 16.77 7.21 -4.15
CA ASP A 177 17.80 6.76 -3.21
C ASP A 177 18.15 7.87 -2.19
N GLU A 178 17.85 7.65 -0.92
CA GLU A 178 18.20 8.58 0.16
C GLU A 178 19.66 8.46 0.62
N ASN A 179 20.45 7.62 -0.06
CA ASN A 179 21.89 7.45 0.10
C ASN A 179 22.33 6.95 1.50
N VAL A 180 21.47 6.19 2.18
CA VAL A 180 21.73 5.55 3.48
C VAL A 180 21.90 4.02 3.35
N HIS A 181 22.30 3.37 4.45
CA HIS A 181 22.48 1.91 4.56
C HIS A 181 23.38 1.29 3.47
N LYS A 182 24.50 1.94 3.16
CA LYS A 182 25.38 1.58 2.02
C LYS A 182 26.05 0.20 2.15
N THR A 183 26.07 -0.38 3.34
CA THR A 183 26.66 -1.69 3.64
C THR A 183 25.67 -2.86 3.46
N ALA A 184 24.39 -2.57 3.24
CA ALA A 184 23.34 -3.57 3.03
C ALA A 184 23.63 -4.47 1.82
N LYS A 185 23.27 -5.76 1.92
CA LYS A 185 23.48 -6.79 0.89
C LYS A 185 22.28 -7.75 0.82
N PRO A 186 21.52 -7.77 -0.30
CA PRO A 186 21.65 -6.87 -1.44
C PRO A 186 21.31 -5.42 -1.08
N ARG A 187 21.83 -4.45 -1.85
CA ARG A 187 21.36 -3.07 -1.88
C ARG A 187 21.01 -2.71 -3.31
N THR A 188 19.79 -3.06 -3.71
CA THR A 188 19.26 -2.89 -5.07
C THR A 188 18.25 -1.76 -5.06
N ILE A 189 18.64 -0.56 -5.48
CA ILE A 189 17.72 0.58 -5.64
C ILE A 189 17.71 0.98 -7.10
N ILE A 190 16.56 0.83 -7.78
CA ILE A 190 16.44 1.11 -9.21
C ILE A 190 15.23 2.00 -9.47
N THR A 191 15.49 3.20 -9.99
CA THR A 191 14.47 4.19 -10.35
C THR A 191 14.65 4.69 -11.78
N PRO A 192 13.56 4.80 -12.59
CA PRO A 192 12.22 4.34 -12.29
C PRO A 192 12.07 2.82 -12.51
N VAL A 193 11.24 2.17 -11.69
CA VAL A 193 10.68 0.82 -11.90
C VAL A 193 9.23 0.83 -11.42
N GLY A 194 8.35 0.09 -12.08
CA GLY A 194 6.92 0.12 -11.82
C GLY A 194 6.54 -0.39 -10.44
N SER A 195 7.14 -1.51 -10.01
CA SER A 195 6.90 -2.13 -8.70
C SER A 195 8.19 -2.68 -8.06
N CYS A 196 8.31 -2.58 -6.74
CA CYS A 196 9.37 -3.20 -5.95
C CYS A 196 9.27 -4.74 -5.99
N THR A 197 8.08 -5.32 -6.09
CA THR A 197 7.89 -6.78 -6.26
C THR A 197 8.66 -7.33 -7.46
N SER A 198 8.78 -6.55 -8.56
CA SER A 198 9.60 -6.89 -9.72
C SER A 198 11.07 -7.03 -9.34
N LEU A 199 11.60 -6.09 -8.56
CA LEU A 199 12.98 -6.12 -8.10
C LEU A 199 13.24 -7.26 -7.13
N VAL A 200 12.32 -7.54 -6.20
CA VAL A 200 12.43 -8.69 -5.29
C VAL A 200 12.46 -9.99 -6.08
N ALA A 201 11.55 -10.19 -7.03
CA ALA A 201 11.53 -11.39 -7.88
C ALA A 201 12.87 -11.60 -8.60
N LEU A 202 13.41 -10.53 -9.21
CA LEU A 202 14.66 -10.59 -9.97
C LEU A 202 15.89 -10.86 -9.09
N ASN A 203 15.96 -10.29 -7.88
CA ASN A 203 17.05 -10.53 -6.94
C ASN A 203 17.15 -11.99 -6.49
N PHE A 204 16.02 -12.72 -6.47
CA PHE A 204 15.97 -14.09 -5.98
C PHE A 204 15.84 -15.15 -7.07
N THR A 205 15.95 -14.80 -8.36
CA THR A 205 15.78 -15.74 -9.50
C THR A 205 16.54 -17.07 -9.35
N SER A 206 17.77 -17.05 -8.81
CA SER A 206 18.59 -18.24 -8.56
C SER A 206 18.14 -19.09 -7.37
N SER A 207 17.27 -18.57 -6.51
CA SER A 207 16.72 -19.24 -5.32
C SER A 207 15.40 -19.94 -5.60
N TRP A 208 14.76 -19.68 -6.75
CA TRP A 208 13.53 -20.37 -7.16
C TRP A 208 13.84 -21.82 -7.58
N ASN A 209 12.96 -22.73 -7.18
CA ASN A 209 13.03 -24.15 -7.50
C ASN A 209 11.62 -24.76 -7.55
N ASP A 210 11.51 -26.03 -7.94
CA ASP A 210 10.23 -26.73 -8.07
C ASP A 210 9.44 -26.81 -6.74
N ASP A 211 10.13 -26.69 -5.60
CA ASP A 211 9.53 -26.67 -4.28
C ASP A 211 9.03 -25.28 -3.88
N THR A 212 9.31 -24.22 -4.64
CA THR A 212 8.84 -22.86 -4.30
C THR A 212 7.31 -22.78 -4.42
N PRO A 213 6.59 -22.31 -3.38
CA PRO A 213 5.14 -22.09 -3.44
C PRO A 213 4.76 -21.16 -4.58
N LYS A 214 3.89 -21.64 -5.47
CA LYS A 214 3.36 -20.85 -6.60
C LYS A 214 2.61 -19.60 -6.12
N GLU A 215 2.08 -19.67 -4.90
CA GLU A 215 1.43 -18.60 -4.17
C GLU A 215 2.29 -17.33 -4.10
N ILE A 216 3.61 -17.46 -3.95
CA ILE A 216 4.54 -16.31 -3.90
C ILE A 216 4.58 -15.61 -5.27
N ALA A 217 4.65 -16.37 -6.36
CA ALA A 217 4.65 -15.80 -7.70
C ALA A 217 3.33 -15.07 -8.01
N THR A 218 2.20 -15.63 -7.59
CA THR A 218 0.90 -14.97 -7.72
C THR A 218 0.82 -13.67 -6.92
N LEU A 219 1.34 -13.67 -5.68
CA LEU A 219 1.34 -12.49 -4.83
C LEU A 219 2.23 -11.37 -5.42
N LEU A 220 3.44 -11.71 -5.88
CA LEU A 220 4.35 -10.77 -6.55
C LEU A 220 3.73 -10.23 -7.85
N LEU A 221 3.17 -11.08 -8.72
CA LEU A 221 2.48 -10.64 -9.95
C LEU A 221 1.30 -9.71 -9.67
N SER A 222 0.61 -9.90 -8.54
CA SER A 222 -0.49 -9.01 -8.13
C SER A 222 0.02 -7.61 -7.80
N GLY A 223 1.16 -7.50 -7.10
CA GLY A 223 1.88 -6.24 -6.88
C GLY A 223 2.29 -5.57 -8.19
N ILE A 224 2.99 -6.30 -9.07
CA ILE A 224 3.37 -5.80 -10.40
C ILE A 224 2.14 -5.29 -11.15
N SER A 225 1.07 -6.08 -11.20
CA SER A 225 -0.15 -5.76 -11.96
C SER A 225 -0.83 -4.50 -11.48
N ILE A 226 -0.95 -4.28 -10.16
CA ILE A 226 -1.66 -3.11 -9.65
C ILE A 226 -0.87 -1.80 -9.84
N ASP A 227 0.46 -1.84 -9.66
CA ASP A 227 1.29 -0.63 -9.77
C ASP A 227 1.58 -0.23 -11.20
N THR A 228 1.68 -1.21 -12.09
CA THR A 228 1.92 -0.99 -13.52
C THR A 228 0.64 -0.87 -14.36
N LYS A 229 -0.54 -1.07 -13.74
CA LYS A 229 -1.83 -1.18 -14.43
C LYS A 229 -1.82 -2.30 -15.47
N GLY A 230 -1.36 -3.48 -15.06
CA GLY A 230 -1.25 -4.68 -15.87
C GLY A 230 -0.15 -4.57 -16.92
N LEU A 231 1.00 -3.98 -16.60
CA LEU A 231 2.11 -3.78 -17.55
C LEU A 231 1.71 -2.89 -18.75
N LYS A 232 0.89 -1.87 -18.48
CA LYS A 232 0.35 -0.98 -19.52
C LYS A 232 1.47 -0.35 -20.35
N LYS A 233 1.42 -0.55 -21.67
CA LYS A 233 2.39 0.03 -22.61
C LYS A 233 2.37 1.57 -22.52
N GLY A 234 3.56 2.18 -22.36
CA GLY A 234 3.70 3.62 -22.14
C GLY A 234 3.16 4.09 -20.79
N GLY A 235 2.88 3.17 -19.86
CA GLY A 235 2.55 3.43 -18.48
C GLY A 235 3.80 3.47 -17.59
N LYS A 236 3.66 2.98 -16.36
CA LYS A 236 4.74 2.94 -15.35
C LYS A 236 5.67 1.73 -15.50
N ALA A 237 5.26 0.71 -16.24
CA ALA A 237 6.04 -0.52 -16.41
C ALA A 237 7.37 -0.23 -17.11
N MET A 238 8.45 -0.72 -16.53
CA MET A 238 9.82 -0.66 -17.04
C MET A 238 10.29 -2.09 -17.38
N VAL A 239 11.50 -2.22 -17.93
CA VAL A 239 12.03 -3.53 -18.38
C VAL A 239 12.03 -4.58 -17.26
N GLN A 240 12.35 -4.17 -16.03
CA GLN A 240 12.36 -5.02 -14.85
C GLN A 240 10.97 -5.61 -14.55
N ASP A 241 9.90 -4.84 -14.77
CA ASP A 241 8.53 -5.31 -14.53
C ASP A 241 8.12 -6.35 -15.57
N TYR A 242 8.49 -6.15 -16.84
CA TYR A 242 8.25 -7.12 -17.90
C TYR A 242 9.06 -8.41 -17.69
N ASP A 243 10.35 -8.28 -17.35
CA ASP A 243 11.23 -9.42 -17.09
C ASP A 243 10.74 -10.24 -15.88
N ALA A 244 10.40 -9.56 -14.78
CA ALA A 244 9.83 -10.21 -13.60
C ALA A 244 8.50 -10.88 -13.92
N ALA A 245 7.59 -10.22 -14.63
CA ALA A 245 6.30 -10.82 -14.98
C ALA A 245 6.45 -12.05 -15.88
N THR A 246 7.33 -11.99 -16.89
CA THR A 246 7.64 -13.14 -17.76
C THR A 246 8.26 -14.30 -16.98
N PHE A 247 9.08 -14.01 -15.97
CA PHE A 247 9.65 -15.03 -15.09
C PHE A 247 8.61 -15.65 -14.14
N LEU A 248 7.79 -14.83 -13.48
CA LEU A 248 6.84 -15.26 -12.45
C LEU A 248 5.60 -15.95 -13.02
N PHE A 249 5.10 -15.51 -14.17
CA PHE A 249 3.85 -16.01 -14.74
C PHE A 249 3.79 -17.56 -14.85
N PRO A 250 4.76 -18.25 -15.47
CA PRO A 250 4.73 -19.71 -15.60
C PRO A 250 4.84 -20.49 -14.27
N VAL A 251 5.34 -19.86 -13.21
CA VAL A 251 5.48 -20.46 -11.88
C VAL A 251 4.39 -20.00 -10.90
N SER A 252 3.41 -19.21 -11.37
CA SER A 252 2.29 -18.74 -10.58
C SER A 252 1.08 -19.70 -10.61
N THR A 253 0.10 -19.43 -9.75
CA THR A 253 -1.22 -20.11 -9.79
C THR A 253 -2.11 -19.62 -10.95
N LEU A 254 -1.69 -18.58 -11.68
CA LEU A 254 -2.42 -18.00 -12.81
C LEU A 254 -2.09 -18.70 -14.14
N TRP A 255 -1.03 -19.50 -14.17
CA TRP A 255 -0.62 -20.25 -15.34
C TRP A 255 -1.61 -21.36 -15.70
N ASP A 256 -2.08 -21.38 -16.94
CA ASP A 256 -2.87 -22.45 -17.52
C ASP A 256 -2.03 -23.22 -18.56
N PRO A 257 -1.59 -24.46 -18.26
CA PRO A 257 -0.78 -25.25 -19.20
C PRO A 257 -1.54 -25.64 -20.48
N ALA A 258 -2.87 -25.51 -20.51
CA ALA A 258 -3.68 -25.77 -21.71
C ALA A 258 -3.79 -24.54 -22.63
N ALA A 259 -3.59 -23.33 -22.11
CA ALA A 259 -3.75 -22.07 -22.84
C ALA A 259 -2.44 -21.30 -23.05
N ASP A 260 -1.45 -21.47 -22.17
CA ASP A 260 -0.24 -20.66 -22.12
C ASP A 260 0.99 -21.40 -22.67
N THR A 261 1.99 -20.64 -23.15
CA THR A 261 3.23 -21.18 -23.74
C THR A 261 4.46 -20.63 -23.02
N PRO A 262 5.39 -21.49 -22.54
CA PRO A 262 6.55 -21.03 -21.78
C PRO A 262 7.37 -20.00 -22.54
N GLY A 263 7.82 -18.95 -21.85
CA GLY A 263 8.60 -17.86 -22.44
C GLY A 263 7.77 -16.86 -23.27
N MET A 264 6.43 -16.93 -23.23
CA MET A 264 5.60 -15.90 -23.85
C MET A 264 5.81 -14.53 -23.17
N ALA A 265 5.71 -13.47 -23.95
CA ALA A 265 5.71 -12.12 -23.41
C ALA A 265 4.45 -11.89 -22.57
N VAL A 266 4.63 -11.45 -21.34
CA VAL A 266 3.52 -11.12 -20.43
C VAL A 266 3.20 -9.65 -20.58
N THR A 267 1.94 -9.34 -20.89
CA THR A 267 1.50 -7.96 -21.21
C THR A 267 0.12 -7.68 -20.62
N GLN A 268 -0.35 -6.44 -20.73
CA GLN A 268 -1.71 -6.04 -20.34
C GLN A 268 -2.82 -6.82 -21.04
N ASP A 269 -2.52 -7.42 -22.19
CA ASP A 269 -3.49 -8.15 -23.02
C ASP A 269 -3.44 -9.66 -22.76
N THR A 270 -2.49 -10.14 -21.93
CA THR A 270 -2.49 -11.51 -21.42
C THR A 270 -3.76 -11.72 -20.57
N PRO A 271 -4.67 -12.65 -20.92
CA PRO A 271 -6.01 -12.71 -20.32
C PRO A 271 -6.01 -12.72 -18.79
N GLN A 272 -5.15 -13.54 -18.19
CA GLN A 272 -5.05 -13.69 -16.74
C GLN A 272 -4.49 -12.44 -16.06
N ILE A 273 -3.54 -11.74 -16.69
CA ILE A 273 -3.01 -10.46 -16.17
C ILE A 273 -4.06 -9.36 -16.29
N LYS A 274 -4.81 -9.35 -17.39
CA LYS A 274 -5.91 -8.42 -17.59
C LYS A 274 -6.98 -8.60 -16.51
N ASP A 275 -7.48 -9.81 -16.33
CA ASP A 275 -8.52 -10.14 -15.34
C ASP A 275 -8.05 -9.83 -13.91
N LEU A 276 -6.80 -10.17 -13.59
CA LEU A 276 -6.16 -9.84 -12.32
C LEU A 276 -6.12 -8.32 -12.09
N THR A 277 -5.65 -7.57 -13.09
CA THR A 277 -5.51 -6.11 -13.01
C THR A 277 -6.86 -5.42 -12.87
N GLU A 278 -7.86 -5.85 -13.66
CA GLU A 278 -9.21 -5.33 -13.60
C GLU A 278 -9.81 -5.57 -12.22
N THR A 279 -9.73 -6.80 -11.69
CA THR A 279 -10.26 -7.13 -10.37
C THR A 279 -9.54 -6.36 -9.24
N LEU A 280 -8.21 -6.31 -9.24
CA LEU A 280 -7.43 -5.54 -8.26
C LEU A 280 -7.79 -4.06 -8.30
N SER A 281 -7.92 -3.48 -9.50
CA SER A 281 -8.29 -2.07 -9.67
C SER A 281 -9.71 -1.80 -9.17
N GLU A 282 -10.66 -2.67 -9.49
CA GLU A 282 -12.04 -2.58 -9.00
C GLU A 282 -12.10 -2.63 -7.48
N ARG A 283 -11.37 -3.55 -6.84
CA ARG A 283 -11.31 -3.66 -5.37
C ARG A 283 -10.63 -2.46 -4.71
N LYS A 284 -9.61 -1.89 -5.35
CA LYS A 284 -8.91 -0.67 -4.86
C LYS A 284 -9.81 0.58 -4.92
N ASP A 285 -10.59 0.68 -5.99
CA ASP A 285 -11.49 1.80 -6.25
C ASP A 285 -12.81 1.66 -5.45
N ASP A 286 -13.22 0.44 -5.09
CA ASP A 286 -14.36 0.20 -4.21
C ASP A 286 -14.02 0.53 -2.75
N ILE A 287 -14.55 1.68 -2.33
CA ILE A 287 -14.44 2.20 -0.97
C ILE A 287 -15.79 2.23 -0.25
N SER A 288 -16.82 1.59 -0.83
CA SER A 288 -18.19 1.71 -0.36
C SER A 288 -18.40 1.14 1.05
N HIS A 289 -17.55 0.20 1.47
CA HIS A 289 -17.52 -0.39 2.80
C HIS A 289 -16.78 0.45 3.86
N LEU A 290 -16.12 1.55 3.47
CA LEU A 290 -15.31 2.37 4.37
C LEU A 290 -16.09 3.57 4.90
N ASN A 291 -16.11 3.72 6.23
CA ASN A 291 -16.65 4.91 6.89
C ASN A 291 -15.65 6.09 6.85
N THR A 292 -16.02 7.25 7.40
CA THR A 292 -15.13 8.42 7.37
C THR A 292 -13.79 8.16 8.05
N LYS A 293 -13.77 7.58 9.25
CA LYS A 293 -12.54 7.27 9.98
C LYS A 293 -11.63 6.31 9.20
N ASP A 294 -12.22 5.31 8.56
CA ASP A 294 -11.53 4.38 7.66
C ASP A 294 -10.88 5.07 6.46
N LEU A 295 -11.60 5.99 5.81
CA LEU A 295 -11.06 6.76 4.70
C LEU A 295 -9.91 7.68 5.12
N LEU A 296 -9.98 8.24 6.34
CA LEU A 296 -8.91 9.09 6.87
C LEU A 296 -7.63 8.31 7.16
N ARG A 297 -7.73 7.08 7.68
CA ARG A 297 -6.58 6.27 8.09
C ARG A 297 -5.95 5.45 6.95
N ARG A 298 -6.70 5.14 5.89
CA ARG A 298 -6.26 4.26 4.79
C ARG A 298 -4.97 4.69 4.06
N ASP A 299 -4.81 5.98 3.78
CA ASP A 299 -3.59 6.55 3.19
C ASP A 299 -3.22 7.84 3.93
N TYR A 300 -2.75 7.65 5.15
CA TYR A 300 -2.44 8.70 6.11
C TYR A 300 -0.93 8.85 6.30
N LYS A 301 -0.46 10.09 6.43
CA LYS A 301 0.88 10.40 6.96
C LYS A 301 0.81 11.52 7.97
N GLN A 302 1.60 11.39 9.04
CA GLN A 302 1.74 12.39 10.09
C GLN A 302 3.12 13.01 10.05
N TYR A 303 3.20 14.30 10.33
CA TYR A 303 4.42 15.08 10.31
C TYR A 303 4.48 16.02 11.51
N LEU A 304 5.70 16.26 12.00
CA LEU A 304 6.00 17.38 12.88
C LEU A 304 6.78 18.42 12.06
N TYR A 305 6.15 19.57 11.80
CA TYR A 305 6.75 20.67 11.04
C TYR A 305 6.93 21.88 11.96
N GLY A 306 8.18 22.17 12.32
CA GLY A 306 8.47 23.04 13.47
C GLY A 306 7.85 22.43 14.73
N GLU A 307 6.99 23.18 15.40
CA GLU A 307 6.23 22.72 16.57
C GLU A 307 4.81 22.24 16.19
N THR A 308 4.46 22.24 14.90
CA THR A 308 3.09 21.94 14.46
C THR A 308 2.92 20.47 14.07
N VAL A 309 1.97 19.78 14.70
CA VAL A 309 1.59 18.40 14.34
C VAL A 309 0.56 18.42 13.22
N VAL A 310 0.92 17.87 12.06
CA VAL A 310 0.15 17.90 10.81
C VAL A 310 -0.15 16.49 10.32
N GLY A 311 -1.42 16.19 10.06
CA GLY A 311 -1.85 14.97 9.39
C GLY A 311 -2.29 15.23 7.95
N LEU A 312 -1.97 14.32 7.03
CA LEU A 312 -2.45 14.34 5.65
C LEU A 312 -3.06 13.00 5.25
N SER A 313 -4.36 12.99 4.95
CA SER A 313 -5.12 11.84 4.48
C SER A 313 -5.44 11.98 2.99
N THR A 314 -5.02 11.03 2.14
CA THR A 314 -5.46 10.99 0.74
C THR A 314 -6.74 10.18 0.59
N VAL A 315 -7.81 10.77 0.06
CA VAL A 315 -9.13 10.12 0.00
C VAL A 315 -9.68 10.09 -1.44
N PRO A 316 -10.08 8.94 -2.00
CA PRO A 316 -10.57 8.86 -3.38
C PRO A 316 -12.06 9.21 -3.54
N LYS A 317 -12.55 10.24 -2.84
CA LYS A 317 -13.98 10.60 -2.79
C LYS A 317 -14.20 12.08 -3.05
N ASP A 318 -15.24 12.45 -3.80
CA ASP A 318 -15.60 13.86 -4.02
C ASP A 318 -16.21 14.45 -2.73
N LEU A 319 -15.62 15.52 -2.19
CA LEU A 319 -16.12 16.20 -0.99
C LEU A 319 -17.57 16.66 -1.15
N LYS A 320 -17.97 17.08 -2.36
CA LYS A 320 -19.34 17.54 -2.62
C LYS A 320 -20.37 16.42 -2.53
N LEU A 321 -19.96 15.19 -2.83
CA LEU A 321 -20.81 14.00 -2.73
C LEU A 321 -20.72 13.36 -1.35
N TRP A 322 -19.60 13.53 -0.66
CA TRP A 322 -19.33 12.90 0.63
C TRP A 322 -19.92 13.67 1.81
N LEU A 323 -19.56 14.95 1.97
CA LEU A 323 -19.95 15.74 3.15
C LEU A 323 -21.46 15.79 3.39
N PRO A 324 -22.32 15.94 2.36
CA PRO A 324 -23.77 16.04 2.59
C PRO A 324 -24.45 14.74 3.03
N VAL A 325 -23.83 13.57 2.76
CA VAL A 325 -24.48 12.26 2.98
C VAL A 325 -23.95 11.52 4.21
N ASP A 326 -22.79 11.93 4.71
CA ASP A 326 -22.14 11.28 5.84
C ASP A 326 -22.36 12.11 7.11
N ALA A 327 -23.37 11.73 7.90
CA ALA A 327 -23.75 12.43 9.12
C ALA A 327 -22.64 12.43 10.18
N ASP A 328 -21.77 11.42 10.16
CA ASP A 328 -20.68 11.22 11.11
C ASP A 328 -19.36 11.80 10.61
N PHE A 329 -19.36 12.48 9.44
CA PHE A 329 -18.15 13.05 8.85
C PHE A 329 -17.39 13.94 9.85
N TRP A 330 -18.07 14.93 10.43
CA TRP A 330 -17.41 15.88 11.33
C TRP A 330 -16.98 15.27 12.65
N PRO A 331 -17.84 14.53 13.39
CA PRO A 331 -17.42 13.81 14.58
C PRO A 331 -16.22 12.89 14.32
N SER A 332 -16.24 12.11 13.23
CA SER A 332 -15.14 11.19 12.89
C SER A 332 -13.83 11.92 12.59
N VAL A 333 -13.90 13.06 11.90
CA VAL A 333 -12.71 13.89 11.60
C VAL A 333 -12.14 14.49 12.89
N GLU A 334 -12.99 15.03 13.76
CA GLU A 334 -12.58 15.63 15.04
C GLU A 334 -12.01 14.57 15.99
N GLU A 335 -12.63 13.39 16.07
CA GLU A 335 -12.14 12.23 16.81
C GLU A 335 -10.76 11.81 16.31
N TRP A 336 -10.59 11.65 14.98
CA TRP A 336 -9.31 11.29 14.38
C TRP A 336 -8.21 12.31 14.68
N MET A 337 -8.52 13.61 14.59
CA MET A 337 -7.57 14.66 14.98
C MET A 337 -7.18 14.57 16.46
N SER A 338 -8.15 14.30 17.33
CA SER A 338 -7.92 14.13 18.78
C SER A 338 -7.05 12.91 19.07
N GLU A 339 -7.36 11.75 18.50
CA GLU A 339 -6.60 10.49 18.69
C GLU A 339 -5.14 10.62 18.28
N ARG A 340 -4.86 11.43 17.25
CA ARG A 340 -3.52 11.63 16.69
C ARG A 340 -2.82 12.89 17.22
N GLY A 341 -3.47 13.66 18.08
CA GLY A 341 -2.93 14.92 18.62
C GLY A 341 -2.66 15.98 17.55
N LEU A 342 -3.49 16.04 16.49
CA LEU A 342 -3.26 16.91 15.34
C LEU A 342 -3.68 18.34 15.62
N GLN A 343 -2.85 19.29 15.21
CA GLN A 343 -3.22 20.71 15.13
C GLN A 343 -3.80 21.06 13.77
N VAL A 344 -3.33 20.39 12.71
CA VAL A 344 -3.83 20.58 11.35
C VAL A 344 -4.06 19.23 10.70
N LEU A 345 -5.23 19.03 10.10
CA LEU A 345 -5.53 17.91 9.24
C LEU A 345 -5.84 18.41 7.82
N GLY A 346 -5.11 17.91 6.83
CA GLY A 346 -5.45 18.06 5.41
C GLY A 346 -6.02 16.77 4.84
N ILE A 347 -7.24 16.83 4.34
CA ILE A 347 -7.90 15.75 3.59
C ILE A 347 -7.74 16.08 2.10
N LEU A 348 -6.91 15.30 1.41
CA LEU A 348 -6.51 15.48 0.02
C LEU A 348 -7.32 14.54 -0.88
N ASN A 349 -8.39 15.06 -1.46
CA ASN A 349 -9.30 14.26 -2.25
C ASN A 349 -8.81 14.13 -3.70
N SER A 350 -8.78 12.90 -4.24
CA SER A 350 -8.32 12.60 -5.60
C SER A 350 -9.23 11.58 -6.26
N PHE A 351 -10.04 11.99 -7.22
CA PHE A 351 -11.10 11.16 -7.78
C PHE A 351 -11.30 11.44 -9.28
N HIS A 352 -12.03 10.57 -9.96
CA HIS A 352 -12.48 10.83 -11.33
C HIS A 352 -13.94 11.29 -11.29
N SER A 353 -14.29 12.27 -12.13
CA SER A 353 -15.69 12.66 -12.27
C SER A 353 -16.52 11.50 -12.82
N ALA A 354 -17.86 11.57 -12.69
CA ALA A 354 -18.72 10.62 -13.39
C ALA A 354 -18.38 10.56 -14.89
N PRO A 355 -18.40 9.36 -15.51
CA PRO A 355 -18.24 9.20 -16.95
C PRO A 355 -19.27 10.05 -17.71
N LYS A 356 -18.90 10.58 -18.86
CA LYS A 356 -19.82 11.28 -19.77
C LYS A 356 -19.64 10.74 -21.18
N ASN A 357 -20.72 10.37 -21.84
CA ASN A 357 -20.75 9.87 -23.21
C ASN A 357 -19.78 8.70 -23.45
N GLY A 358 -19.76 7.72 -22.54
CA GLY A 358 -18.87 6.55 -22.62
C GLY A 358 -17.38 6.83 -22.41
N LYS A 359 -16.98 8.08 -22.14
CA LYS A 359 -15.59 8.45 -21.82
C LYS A 359 -15.36 8.41 -20.31
N LYS A 360 -14.18 7.91 -19.90
CA LYS A 360 -13.73 7.95 -18.50
C LYS A 360 -13.81 9.39 -17.97
N GLY A 361 -14.16 9.49 -16.69
CA GLY A 361 -14.17 10.75 -15.97
C GLY A 361 -12.85 11.49 -16.05
N LYS A 362 -12.89 12.82 -15.96
CA LYS A 362 -11.65 13.58 -15.77
C LYS A 362 -11.17 13.42 -14.34
N HIS A 363 -9.88 13.21 -14.15
CA HIS A 363 -9.24 13.26 -12.85
C HIS A 363 -9.38 14.68 -12.25
N LYS A 364 -9.65 14.75 -10.96
CA LYS A 364 -9.87 15.98 -10.20
C LYS A 364 -9.26 15.86 -8.81
N ARG A 365 -8.87 17.00 -8.26
CA ARG A 365 -8.43 17.13 -6.87
C ARG A 365 -9.22 18.19 -6.12
N GLN A 366 -9.42 17.96 -4.83
CA GLN A 366 -9.94 18.92 -3.85
C GLN A 366 -9.12 18.77 -2.57
N GLN A 367 -9.09 19.80 -1.73
CA GLN A 367 -8.44 19.74 -0.43
C GLN A 367 -9.35 20.34 0.64
N LEU A 368 -9.48 19.67 1.78
CA LEU A 368 -10.16 20.19 2.96
C LEU A 368 -9.17 20.25 4.12
N TYR A 369 -9.02 21.42 4.72
CA TYR A 369 -8.15 21.61 5.88
C TYR A 369 -8.98 21.94 7.10
N LEU A 370 -8.66 21.31 8.22
CA LEU A 370 -9.23 21.56 9.54
C LEU A 370 -8.13 21.87 10.55
N LEU A 371 -8.44 22.78 11.47
CA LEU A 371 -7.61 23.11 12.61
C LEU A 371 -8.29 22.64 13.89
N SER A 372 -7.49 22.12 14.82
CA SER A 372 -7.97 21.85 16.17
C SER A 372 -8.30 23.15 16.92
N LYS A 373 -8.99 23.02 18.05
CA LYS A 373 -9.35 24.17 18.89
C LYS A 373 -8.13 24.90 19.43
N ASP A 374 -7.04 24.17 19.68
CA ASP A 374 -5.83 24.68 20.32
C ASP A 374 -4.79 25.23 19.33
N THR A 375 -5.06 25.16 18.02
CA THR A 375 -4.12 25.66 17.01
C THR A 375 -4.00 27.19 17.08
N SER A 376 -2.78 27.72 17.16
CA SER A 376 -2.54 29.16 17.30
C SER A 376 -3.03 29.99 16.10
N ALA A 377 -3.29 31.28 16.31
CA ALA A 377 -3.65 32.20 15.24
C ALA A 377 -2.53 32.37 14.19
N ALA A 378 -1.27 32.28 14.61
CA ALA A 378 -0.12 32.37 13.73
C ALA A 378 -0.06 31.17 12.76
N VAL A 379 -0.24 29.95 13.26
CA VAL A 379 -0.31 28.72 12.44
C VAL A 379 -1.48 28.81 11.47
N GLU A 380 -2.65 29.27 11.94
CA GLU A 380 -3.82 29.46 11.07
C GLU A 380 -3.56 30.46 9.94
N GLN A 381 -3.04 31.63 10.26
CA GLN A 381 -2.75 32.67 9.27
C GLN A 381 -1.73 32.19 8.24
N ALA A 382 -0.67 31.51 8.68
CA ALA A 382 0.36 30.96 7.82
C ALA A 382 -0.18 29.88 6.89
N LEU A 383 -0.97 28.92 7.41
CA LEU A 383 -1.60 27.87 6.62
C LEU A 383 -2.43 28.46 5.47
N TRP A 384 -3.32 29.38 5.81
CA TRP A 384 -4.21 30.02 4.84
C TRP A 384 -3.47 30.85 3.80
N ALA A 385 -2.55 31.70 4.24
CA ALA A 385 -1.77 32.54 3.32
C ALA A 385 -0.88 31.69 2.41
N GLY A 386 -0.24 30.65 2.95
CA GLY A 386 0.66 29.77 2.22
C GLY A 386 -0.05 28.93 1.17
N LEU A 387 -1.18 28.30 1.55
CA LEU A 387 -1.98 27.51 0.61
C LEU A 387 -2.54 28.37 -0.53
N GLU A 388 -3.08 29.55 -0.22
CA GLU A 388 -3.72 30.42 -1.22
C GLU A 388 -2.72 31.16 -2.12
N LYS A 389 -1.46 31.27 -1.69
CA LYS A 389 -0.36 31.82 -2.51
C LYS A 389 0.30 30.75 -3.39
N SER A 390 0.10 29.47 -3.10
CA SER A 390 0.77 28.37 -3.81
C SER A 390 0.30 28.28 -5.27
N LYS A 391 1.21 28.57 -6.20
CA LYS A 391 1.01 28.33 -7.63
C LYS A 391 1.12 26.84 -7.98
N ASP A 392 1.84 26.07 -7.18
CA ASP A 392 2.03 24.64 -7.41
C ASP A 392 0.74 23.87 -7.14
N LEU A 393 -0.06 24.28 -6.15
CA LEU A 393 -1.37 23.68 -5.90
C LEU A 393 -2.48 24.33 -6.73
N ASP A 394 -2.41 25.65 -6.95
CA ASP A 394 -3.43 26.43 -7.66
C ASP A 394 -4.84 26.20 -7.07
N LEU A 395 -5.01 26.65 -5.82
CA LEU A 395 -6.20 26.41 -5.01
C LEU A 395 -7.24 27.52 -5.17
N GLU A 396 -8.48 27.11 -5.44
CA GLU A 396 -9.66 27.97 -5.47
C GLU A 396 -10.59 27.61 -4.31
N ARG A 397 -10.89 28.56 -3.41
CA ARG A 397 -11.83 28.33 -2.31
C ARG A 397 -13.19 27.87 -2.83
N MET A 398 -13.74 26.83 -2.23
CA MET A 398 -15.06 26.31 -2.58
C MET A 398 -16.02 26.33 -1.39
N LYS A 399 -17.30 26.52 -1.67
CA LYS A 399 -18.39 26.33 -0.70
C LYS A 399 -18.84 24.88 -0.75
N VAL A 400 -18.69 24.14 0.34
CA VAL A 400 -19.12 22.74 0.47
C VAL A 400 -19.79 22.54 1.81
N GLY A 401 -21.06 22.14 1.80
CA GLY A 401 -21.82 21.77 3.01
C GLY A 401 -21.64 22.74 4.18
N ASP A 402 -21.45 22.16 5.37
CA ASP A 402 -21.36 22.86 6.66
C ASP A 402 -20.00 23.51 6.92
N VAL A 403 -19.00 23.30 6.04
CA VAL A 403 -17.68 23.97 6.11
C VAL A 403 -17.83 25.50 6.17
N THR A 404 -18.94 26.04 5.65
CA THR A 404 -19.19 27.49 5.54
C THR A 404 -20.44 27.98 6.28
N LYS A 405 -21.13 27.14 7.06
CA LYS A 405 -22.31 27.61 7.81
C LYS A 405 -21.86 28.54 8.95
N LYS A 406 -22.25 29.82 8.85
CA LYS A 406 -22.16 30.80 9.94
C LYS A 406 -23.21 30.48 11.01
N ASP A 407 -23.06 29.38 11.71
CA ASP A 407 -23.74 29.22 12.98
C ASP A 407 -22.79 29.68 14.09
N LYS A 408 -23.24 30.65 14.88
CA LYS A 408 -22.38 31.42 15.81
C LYS A 408 -21.90 30.59 17.01
N SER A 409 -22.43 29.37 17.18
CA SER A 409 -22.03 28.43 18.24
C SER A 409 -21.17 27.25 17.76
N THR A 410 -20.99 27.07 16.44
CA THR A 410 -20.36 25.86 15.85
C THR A 410 -19.37 26.13 14.71
N SER A 411 -18.84 27.35 14.55
CA SER A 411 -17.95 27.68 13.43
C SER A 411 -16.63 26.89 13.50
N ARG A 412 -16.53 25.81 12.73
CA ARG A 412 -15.30 25.04 12.55
C ARG A 412 -14.25 25.90 11.83
N ARG A 413 -13.00 25.81 12.28
CA ARG A 413 -11.84 26.40 11.59
C ARG A 413 -11.45 25.50 10.42
N ALA A 414 -12.24 25.57 9.36
CA ALA A 414 -12.13 24.68 8.22
C ALA A 414 -12.21 25.43 6.89
N ARG A 415 -11.45 24.99 5.87
CA ARG A 415 -11.56 25.52 4.50
C ARG A 415 -11.43 24.41 3.48
N ALA A 416 -12.33 24.45 2.50
CA ALA A 416 -12.31 23.56 1.35
C ALA A 416 -11.84 24.31 0.10
N TYR A 417 -11.09 23.61 -0.74
CA TYR A 417 -10.51 24.11 -1.97
C TYR A 417 -10.73 23.13 -3.12
N LYS A 418 -11.04 23.67 -4.30
CA LYS A 418 -10.79 22.98 -5.55
C LYS A 418 -9.31 23.18 -5.90
N GLN A 419 -8.64 22.11 -6.32
CA GLN A 419 -7.24 22.17 -6.74
C GLN A 419 -7.18 22.02 -8.26
N HIS A 420 -6.68 23.03 -8.96
CA HIS A 420 -6.61 23.02 -10.43
C HIS A 420 -5.41 22.24 -10.95
N ASN A 421 -4.26 22.28 -10.26
CA ASN A 421 -3.13 21.42 -10.61
C ASN A 421 -3.39 19.98 -10.13
N THR A 422 -3.92 19.12 -11.00
CA THR A 422 -4.24 17.73 -10.66
C THR A 422 -3.02 16.81 -10.51
N GLU A 423 -1.85 17.23 -10.97
CA GLU A 423 -0.61 16.45 -10.84
C GLU A 423 0.02 16.61 -9.45
N ALA A 424 -0.25 17.74 -8.77
CA ALA A 424 0.25 17.99 -7.42
C ALA A 424 -0.44 17.08 -6.39
N SER A 425 0.29 16.06 -5.91
CA SER A 425 -0.18 15.11 -4.90
C SER A 425 0.28 15.50 -3.49
N ARG A 426 0.11 14.60 -2.50
CA ARG A 426 0.73 14.73 -1.17
C ARG A 426 2.24 15.02 -1.25
N LYS A 427 2.94 14.52 -2.28
CA LYS A 427 4.38 14.78 -2.52
C LYS A 427 4.69 16.26 -2.80
N VAL A 428 3.71 17.05 -3.23
CA VAL A 428 3.83 18.51 -3.39
C VAL A 428 3.25 19.24 -2.17
N THR A 429 2.10 18.78 -1.66
CA THR A 429 1.43 19.41 -0.51
C THR A 429 2.26 19.32 0.77
N ALA A 430 2.86 18.17 1.08
CA ALA A 430 3.60 17.97 2.34
C ALA A 430 4.84 18.89 2.45
N PRO A 431 5.74 18.98 1.45
CA PRO A 431 6.85 19.93 1.48
C PRO A 431 6.41 21.41 1.54
N LEU A 432 5.29 21.76 0.88
CA LEU A 432 4.72 23.10 0.98
C LEU A 432 4.29 23.40 2.43
N LEU A 433 3.56 22.50 3.08
CA LEU A 433 3.13 22.68 4.47
C LEU A 433 4.33 22.76 5.42
N LYS A 434 5.37 21.96 5.19
CA LYS A 434 6.64 22.06 5.93
C LYS A 434 7.20 23.48 5.87
N THR A 435 7.34 24.01 4.65
CA THR A 435 7.86 25.38 4.42
C THR A 435 6.99 26.44 5.10
N ILE A 436 5.66 26.27 5.05
CA ILE A 436 4.71 27.18 5.71
C ILE A 436 4.92 27.20 7.22
N PHE A 437 4.97 26.04 7.87
CA PHE A 437 4.99 25.97 9.33
C PHE A 437 6.38 26.21 9.95
N GLU A 438 7.46 25.82 9.28
CA GLU A 438 8.82 26.16 9.73
C GLU A 438 9.06 27.68 9.72
N SER A 439 8.39 28.42 8.82
CA SER A 439 8.45 29.88 8.80
C SER A 439 7.75 30.55 9.99
N VAL A 440 6.81 29.86 10.65
CA VAL A 440 6.10 30.37 11.84
C VAL A 440 6.99 30.30 13.08
N THR A 441 7.73 29.20 13.23
CA THR A 441 8.66 28.97 14.35
C THR A 441 9.93 29.85 14.28
N ALA A 442 10.28 30.33 13.08
CA ALA A 442 11.48 31.13 12.86
C ALA A 442 11.34 32.62 13.23
N VAL A 443 10.16 33.07 13.69
CA VAL A 443 9.96 34.45 14.18
C VAL A 443 10.28 34.49 15.67
N PRO A 444 11.40 35.09 16.13
CA PRO A 444 11.64 35.27 17.54
C PRO A 444 10.57 36.22 18.09
N ALA A 445 10.11 35.97 19.32
CA ALA A 445 9.34 36.95 20.07
C ALA A 445 10.08 38.29 20.01
N SER A 446 9.49 39.29 19.33
CA SER A 446 10.02 40.63 19.34
C SER A 446 10.06 41.05 20.81
N THR A 447 11.26 41.16 21.37
CA THR A 447 11.47 41.85 22.64
C THR A 447 10.92 43.25 22.45
N SER A 448 9.76 43.51 23.05
CA SER A 448 9.30 44.84 23.35
C SER A 448 10.34 45.49 24.26
N ALA A 449 11.31 46.16 23.68
CA ALA A 449 12.12 47.13 24.39
C ALA A 449 11.26 48.39 24.54
N THR A 450 10.49 48.41 25.63
CA THR A 450 9.99 49.64 26.24
C THR A 450 11.17 50.37 26.89
N ASP A 451 11.38 51.61 26.44
CA ASP A 451 11.85 52.79 27.18
C ASP A 451 12.85 52.61 28.33
N ALA A 452 14.07 53.11 28.10
CA ALA A 452 14.79 54.01 28.99
C ALA A 452 15.80 54.86 28.21
#